data_AF-J9C0A1-F1
#
_entry.id   AF-J9C0A1-F1
#
_cell.length_a   1.000
_cell.length_b   1.000
_cell.length_c   1.000
_cell.angle_alpha   90.00
_cell.angle_beta   90.00
_cell.angle_gamma   90.00
#
_symmetry.space_group_name_H-M   'P 1'
#
loop_
_entity.id
_entity.type
_entity.pdbx_description
1 polymer ?
#
loop_
_entity_poly.entity_id
_entity_poly.type
_entity_poly.pdbx_seq_one_letter_code
_entity_poly.pdbx_strand_id
1 'polypeptide(L)'
;GLEPWSPENPKLYGFKVICGEDVVQSYFAMRKFSVENDENGTPRLFLNNRPYFHNGVLDQGYWPDGLYTAPTDDALVYDISMAKAMGFNMIRKHVKVEPLRWYYHCDRLGMLVWQDMPNGGTAAMASAIASGMKDNLYPVFGRGKKDNRAEFKAELAEMVNTLYNCPSIAMWVIFNEGWGQFDSAEMYD
;
A
#
# COMPACT_ATOMS: atom_id res chain seq x y z
N GLY A 1 18.21 -7.23 -22.16
CA GLY A 1 17.59 -7.77 -20.92
C GLY A 1 16.40 -6.90 -20.56
N LEU A 2 15.55 -7.33 -19.61
CA LEU A 2 14.51 -6.46 -19.08
C LEU A 2 15.15 -5.40 -18.16
N GLU A 3 14.77 -4.13 -18.34
CA GLU A 3 15.11 -3.02 -17.47
C GLU A 3 14.22 -3.03 -16.20
N PRO A 4 14.78 -2.78 -15.01
CA PRO A 4 14.03 -2.73 -13.78
C PRO A 4 13.25 -1.42 -13.63
N TRP A 5 12.07 -1.50 -13.02
CA TRP A 5 11.24 -0.37 -12.63
C TRP A 5 11.79 0.28 -11.36
N SER A 6 11.82 1.61 -11.36
CA SER A 6 12.01 2.44 -10.17
C SER A 6 11.20 3.73 -10.31
N PRO A 7 11.05 4.54 -9.26
CA PRO A 7 10.43 5.85 -9.37
C PRO A 7 11.09 6.72 -10.46
N GLU A 8 12.40 6.67 -10.63
CA GLU A 8 13.13 7.47 -11.64
C GLU A 8 13.01 6.91 -13.05
N ASN A 9 12.85 5.59 -13.19
CA ASN A 9 12.65 4.90 -14.47
C ASN A 9 11.45 3.94 -14.38
N PRO A 10 10.20 4.44 -14.52
CA PRO A 10 8.99 3.63 -14.34
C PRO A 10 8.69 2.75 -15.56
N LYS A 11 9.62 1.85 -15.90
CA LYS A 11 9.50 0.97 -17.07
C LYS A 11 8.41 -0.07 -16.88
N LEU A 12 7.39 -0.02 -17.73
CA LEU A 12 6.32 -1.03 -17.81
C LEU A 12 6.41 -1.83 -19.11
N TYR A 13 6.01 -3.09 -19.05
CA TYR A 13 5.95 -4.01 -20.19
C TYR A 13 4.50 -4.43 -20.41
N GLY A 14 3.94 -4.07 -21.55
CA GLY A 14 2.62 -4.53 -21.94
C GLY A 14 2.64 -6.03 -22.29
N PHE A 15 1.56 -6.72 -21.96
CA PHE A 15 1.34 -8.11 -22.37
C PHE A 15 -0.11 -8.34 -22.80
N LYS A 16 -0.31 -9.43 -23.54
CA LYS A 16 -1.61 -9.89 -24.00
C LYS A 16 -1.71 -11.39 -23.75
N VAL A 17 -2.74 -11.82 -23.03
CA VAL A 17 -3.08 -13.24 -22.84
C VAL A 17 -4.32 -13.52 -23.68
N ILE A 18 -4.29 -14.64 -24.42
CA ILE A 18 -5.40 -15.08 -25.27
C ILE A 18 -5.77 -16.50 -24.84
N CYS A 19 -7.03 -16.71 -24.48
CA CYS A 19 -7.59 -18.01 -24.10
C CYS A 19 -8.86 -18.27 -24.92
N GLY A 20 -8.70 -18.93 -26.08
CA GLY A 20 -9.80 -19.04 -27.05
C GLY A 20 -10.19 -17.67 -27.60
N GLU A 21 -11.44 -17.27 -27.38
CA GLU A 21 -11.97 -15.95 -27.76
C GLU A 21 -11.70 -14.86 -26.70
N ASP A 22 -11.34 -15.25 -25.47
CA ASP A 22 -11.06 -14.30 -24.39
C ASP A 22 -9.66 -13.67 -24.56
N VAL A 23 -9.61 -12.35 -24.39
CA VAL A 23 -8.42 -11.53 -24.60
C VAL A 23 -8.26 -10.55 -23.46
N VAL A 24 -7.18 -10.71 -22.71
CA VAL A 24 -6.79 -9.79 -21.63
C VAL A 24 -5.53 -9.05 -22.02
N GLN A 25 -5.55 -7.73 -21.91
CA GLN A 25 -4.37 -6.88 -22.05
C GLN A 25 -4.05 -6.23 -20.71
N SER A 26 -2.78 -6.23 -20.33
CA SER A 26 -2.32 -5.59 -19.10
C SER A 26 -0.83 -5.28 -19.21
N TYR A 27 -0.20 -4.96 -18.08
CA TYR A 27 1.22 -4.65 -17.98
C TYR A 27 1.84 -5.31 -16.76
N PHE A 28 3.17 -5.44 -16.77
CA PHE A 28 3.96 -5.82 -15.61
C PHE A 28 5.24 -4.97 -15.56
N ALA A 29 5.97 -5.06 -14.44
CA ALA A 29 7.26 -4.42 -14.29
C ALA A 29 8.25 -5.34 -13.58
N MET A 30 9.54 -5.17 -13.88
CA MET A 30 10.59 -5.93 -13.22
C MET A 30 11.11 -5.14 -12.02
N ARG A 31 10.85 -5.61 -10.80
CA ARG A 31 11.32 -4.94 -9.59
C ARG A 31 11.50 -5.93 -8.45
N LYS A 32 12.41 -5.61 -7.53
CA LYS A 32 12.61 -6.37 -6.28
C LYS A 32 12.63 -5.40 -5.11
N PHE A 33 11.72 -5.59 -4.17
CA PHE A 33 11.80 -4.99 -2.84
C PHE A 33 12.40 -6.00 -1.86
N SER A 34 13.24 -5.53 -0.95
CA SER A 34 13.80 -6.35 0.12
C SER A 34 14.14 -5.50 1.34
N VAL A 35 14.31 -6.15 2.48
CA VAL A 35 14.98 -5.57 3.65
C VAL A 35 16.33 -6.26 3.78
N GLU A 36 17.41 -5.51 3.66
CA GLU A 36 18.77 -6.04 3.72
C GLU A 36 19.62 -5.16 4.65
N ASN A 37 20.68 -5.73 5.22
CA ASN A 37 21.61 -4.97 6.07
C ASN A 37 22.57 -4.14 5.18
N ASP A 38 22.78 -2.88 5.54
CA ASP A 38 23.85 -2.06 4.94
C ASP A 38 25.24 -2.51 5.41
N GLU A 39 26.29 -1.82 4.93
CA GLU A 39 27.69 -2.11 5.26
C GLU A 39 27.99 -2.07 6.78
N ASN A 40 27.14 -1.39 7.58
CA ASN A 40 27.26 -1.30 9.03
C ASN A 40 26.35 -2.29 9.77
N GLY A 41 25.71 -3.23 9.06
CA GLY A 41 24.77 -4.19 9.65
C GLY A 41 23.40 -3.61 10.00
N THR A 42 23.07 -2.39 9.53
CA THR A 42 21.77 -1.76 9.82
C THR A 42 20.73 -2.19 8.77
N PRO A 43 19.55 -2.71 9.15
CA PRO A 43 18.49 -3.02 8.20
C PRO A 43 18.03 -1.78 7.44
N ARG A 44 17.97 -1.86 6.11
CA ARG A 44 17.42 -0.81 5.23
C ARG A 44 16.41 -1.40 4.26
N LEU A 45 15.51 -0.56 3.77
CA LEU A 45 14.69 -0.87 2.60
C LEU A 45 15.57 -0.84 1.35
N PHE A 46 15.42 -1.84 0.51
CA PHE A 46 16.14 -1.99 -0.75
C PHE A 46 15.15 -2.02 -1.92
N LEU A 47 15.52 -1.36 -3.01
CA LEU A 47 14.88 -1.46 -4.31
C LEU A 47 15.93 -1.88 -5.34
N ASN A 48 15.67 -2.98 -6.03
CA ASN A 48 16.55 -3.55 -7.05
C ASN A 48 17.98 -3.81 -6.54
N ASN A 49 18.07 -4.38 -5.33
CA ASN A 49 19.31 -4.73 -4.62
C ASN A 49 20.21 -3.54 -4.24
N ARG A 50 19.62 -2.34 -4.06
CA ARG A 50 20.32 -1.17 -3.52
C ARG A 50 19.50 -0.53 -2.42
N PRO A 51 20.13 0.03 -1.36
CA PRO A 51 19.41 0.83 -0.37
C PRO A 51 18.60 1.93 -1.07
N TYR A 52 17.33 2.06 -0.71
CA TYR A 52 16.44 3.04 -1.31
C TYR A 52 15.59 3.71 -0.22
N PHE A 53 15.76 5.01 -0.07
CA PHE A 53 15.07 5.78 0.95
C PHE A 53 13.67 6.18 0.47
N HIS A 54 12.64 5.82 1.22
CA HIS A 54 11.26 6.20 0.93
C HIS A 54 10.99 7.59 1.52
N ASN A 55 11.18 8.64 0.71
CA ASN A 55 10.77 9.99 1.06
C ASN A 55 9.31 10.18 0.64
N GLY A 56 8.38 10.00 1.58
CA GLY A 56 6.97 9.96 1.25
C GLY A 56 6.06 10.85 2.08
N VAL A 57 4.85 11.03 1.55
CA VAL A 57 3.75 11.75 2.18
C VAL A 57 2.62 10.80 2.54
N LEU A 58 1.85 11.19 3.54
CA LEU A 58 0.59 10.54 3.88
C LEU A 58 -0.54 11.19 3.07
N ASP A 59 -1.28 10.37 2.34
CA ASP A 59 -2.39 10.78 1.48
C ASP A 59 -3.70 10.17 2.00
N GLN A 60 -4.59 11.03 2.51
CA GLN A 60 -5.93 10.63 3.00
C GLN A 60 -6.95 10.45 1.87
N GLY A 61 -6.65 10.93 0.66
CA GLY A 61 -7.52 10.79 -0.51
C GLY A 61 -8.82 11.57 -0.41
N TYR A 62 -8.76 12.79 0.15
CA TYR A 62 -9.88 13.73 0.22
C TYR A 62 -9.93 14.68 -0.97
N TRP A 63 -11.11 14.84 -1.53
CA TRP A 63 -11.43 15.71 -2.63
C TRP A 63 -12.47 16.74 -2.18
N PRO A 64 -12.32 18.03 -2.55
CA PRO A 64 -13.25 19.08 -2.12
C PRO A 64 -14.72 18.79 -2.44
N ASP A 65 -15.00 18.25 -3.63
CA ASP A 65 -16.37 18.03 -4.10
C ASP A 65 -16.89 16.62 -3.79
N GLY A 66 -16.02 15.61 -3.89
CA GLY A 66 -16.39 14.19 -3.84
C GLY A 66 -16.03 13.47 -2.55
N LEU A 67 -15.37 14.15 -1.59
CA LEU A 67 -14.73 13.58 -0.41
C LEU A 67 -13.81 12.41 -0.78
N TYR A 68 -14.30 11.17 -0.85
CA TYR A 68 -13.49 10.02 -1.23
C TYR A 68 -13.43 9.72 -2.74
N THR A 69 -14.23 10.42 -3.55
CA THR A 69 -14.26 10.22 -5.00
C THR A 69 -13.48 11.32 -5.71
N ALA A 70 -12.45 10.94 -6.46
CA ALA A 70 -11.71 11.88 -7.29
C ALA A 70 -12.64 12.47 -8.37
N PRO A 71 -12.54 13.78 -8.66
CA PRO A 71 -13.42 14.42 -9.62
C PRO A 71 -13.13 13.97 -11.07
N THR A 72 -11.87 13.70 -11.40
CA THR A 72 -11.43 13.26 -12.74
C THR A 72 -10.19 12.37 -12.68
N ASP A 73 -9.89 11.67 -13.78
CA ASP A 73 -8.63 10.95 -13.98
C ASP A 73 -7.42 11.89 -13.89
N ASP A 74 -7.53 13.08 -14.50
CA ASP A 74 -6.47 14.09 -14.49
C ASP A 74 -6.17 14.60 -13.08
N ALA A 75 -7.16 14.65 -12.18
CA ALA A 75 -6.95 15.01 -10.79
C ALA A 75 -6.07 13.98 -10.05
N LEU A 76 -6.28 12.68 -10.30
CA LEU A 76 -5.41 11.62 -9.77
C LEU A 76 -3.97 11.80 -10.27
N VAL A 77 -3.81 12.05 -11.58
CA VAL A 77 -2.49 12.29 -12.20
C VAL A 77 -1.82 13.54 -11.63
N TYR A 78 -2.59 14.61 -11.41
CA TYR A 78 -2.09 15.87 -10.88
C TYR A 78 -1.46 15.71 -9.50
N ASP A 79 -2.16 15.08 -8.55
CA ASP A 79 -1.66 14.90 -7.18
C ASP A 79 -0.38 14.05 -7.16
N ILE A 80 -0.35 12.93 -7.90
CA ILE A 80 0.84 12.06 -7.98
C ILE A 80 2.02 12.81 -8.61
N SER A 81 1.78 13.53 -9.71
CA SER A 81 2.82 14.29 -10.41
C SER A 81 3.34 15.45 -9.56
N MET A 82 2.46 16.10 -8.81
CA MET A 82 2.81 17.19 -7.90
C MET A 82 3.66 16.68 -6.74
N ALA A 83 3.25 15.59 -6.08
CA ALA A 83 4.06 14.97 -5.03
C ALA A 83 5.47 14.62 -5.54
N LYS A 84 5.55 14.07 -6.75
CA LYS A 84 6.84 13.78 -7.39
C LYS A 84 7.66 15.04 -7.68
N ALA A 85 7.04 16.10 -8.20
CA ALA A 85 7.70 17.37 -8.47
C ALA A 85 8.23 18.06 -7.19
N MET A 86 7.57 17.81 -6.05
CA MET A 86 8.02 18.25 -4.72
C MET A 86 9.16 17.41 -4.14
N GLY A 87 9.61 16.36 -4.86
CA GLY A 87 10.73 15.50 -4.44
C GLY A 87 10.34 14.29 -3.62
N PHE A 88 9.05 13.98 -3.49
CA PHE A 88 8.60 12.71 -2.91
C PHE A 88 8.70 11.57 -3.92
N ASN A 89 9.03 10.39 -3.43
CA ASN A 89 9.10 9.16 -4.22
C ASN A 89 8.16 8.06 -3.70
N MET A 90 7.40 8.34 -2.64
CA MET A 90 6.46 7.40 -2.03
C MET A 90 5.20 8.12 -1.54
N ILE A 91 4.04 7.46 -1.69
CA ILE A 91 2.79 7.87 -1.07
C ILE A 91 2.29 6.74 -0.17
N ARG A 92 2.01 7.05 1.09
CA ARG A 92 1.25 6.17 1.98
C ARG A 92 -0.22 6.50 1.83
N LYS A 93 -0.96 5.62 1.18
CA LYS A 93 -2.41 5.74 1.06
C LYS A 93 -3.02 5.34 2.40
N HIS A 94 -3.52 6.31 3.15
CA HIS A 94 -3.91 6.15 4.54
C HIS A 94 -5.30 5.51 4.65
N VAL A 95 -5.35 4.35 5.31
CA VAL A 95 -6.57 3.62 5.74
C VAL A 95 -7.66 3.56 4.65
N LYS A 96 -7.26 3.43 3.38
CA LYS A 96 -8.13 3.52 2.20
C LYS A 96 -7.57 2.69 1.05
N VAL A 97 -8.45 2.10 0.26
CA VAL A 97 -8.13 1.51 -1.05
C VAL A 97 -8.65 2.43 -2.15
N GLU A 98 -7.78 2.85 -3.07
CA GLU A 98 -8.19 3.67 -4.23
C GLU A 98 -8.71 2.78 -5.39
N PRO A 99 -9.36 3.35 -6.41
CA PRO A 99 -9.59 2.62 -7.65
C PRO A 99 -8.27 2.18 -8.30
N LEU A 100 -8.24 1.03 -8.99
CA LEU A 100 -7.05 0.51 -9.71
C LEU A 100 -6.38 1.54 -10.64
N ARG A 101 -7.17 2.50 -11.13
CA ARG A 101 -6.73 3.63 -11.95
C ARG A 101 -5.70 4.52 -11.26
N TRP A 102 -5.80 4.73 -9.94
CA TRP A 102 -4.80 5.47 -9.18
C TRP A 102 -3.47 4.71 -9.11
N TYR A 103 -3.50 3.40 -8.83
CA TYR A 103 -2.29 2.56 -8.82
C TYR A 103 -1.63 2.50 -10.20
N TYR A 104 -2.40 2.40 -11.28
CA TYR A 104 -1.88 2.52 -12.64
C TYR A 104 -1.12 3.84 -12.88
N HIS A 105 -1.60 4.94 -12.33
CA HIS A 105 -0.90 6.20 -12.40
C HIS A 105 0.38 6.21 -11.54
N CYS A 106 0.36 5.65 -10.33
CA CYS A 106 1.58 5.46 -9.54
C CYS A 106 2.62 4.60 -10.28
N ASP A 107 2.18 3.53 -10.92
CA ASP A 107 3.01 2.62 -11.71
C ASP A 107 3.69 3.33 -12.88
N ARG A 108 2.91 4.06 -13.69
CA ARG A 108 3.42 4.69 -14.91
C ARG A 108 4.17 5.99 -14.65
N LEU A 109 3.83 6.72 -13.59
CA LEU A 109 4.48 7.97 -13.21
C LEU A 109 5.71 7.72 -12.34
N GLY A 110 5.85 6.52 -11.76
CA GLY A 110 6.97 6.17 -10.89
C GLY A 110 6.85 6.78 -9.50
N MET A 111 5.90 6.26 -8.72
CA MET A 111 5.65 6.62 -7.33
C MET A 111 5.48 5.34 -6.52
N LEU A 112 6.27 5.14 -5.46
CA LEU A 112 6.09 4.00 -4.55
C LEU A 112 4.79 4.15 -3.76
N VAL A 113 4.17 3.03 -3.40
CA VAL A 113 2.96 3.02 -2.61
C VAL A 113 3.18 2.20 -1.34
N TRP A 114 2.86 2.79 -0.20
CA TRP A 114 2.53 2.06 1.02
C TRP A 114 1.00 1.97 1.09
N GLN A 115 0.49 0.75 0.99
CA GLN A 115 -0.95 0.49 0.95
C GLN A 115 -1.43 0.12 2.34
N ASP A 116 -2.21 0.99 2.98
CA ASP A 116 -2.87 0.66 4.23
C ASP A 116 -4.14 -0.17 4.00
N MET A 117 -4.37 -1.14 4.87
CA MET A 117 -5.68 -1.75 5.04
C MET A 117 -6.63 -0.75 5.73
N PRO A 118 -7.88 -0.57 5.24
CA PRO A 118 -8.91 0.13 6.00
C PRO A 118 -9.07 -0.49 7.39
N ASN A 119 -8.95 0.33 8.42
CA ASN A 119 -9.04 -0.06 9.81
C ASN A 119 -10.38 0.39 10.39
N GLY A 120 -10.84 -0.34 11.40
CA GLY A 120 -12.12 -0.10 12.03
C GLY A 120 -12.13 -0.63 13.45
N GLY A 121 -13.27 -1.19 13.87
CA GLY A 121 -13.52 -1.53 15.27
C GLY A 121 -14.20 -0.37 16.01
N THR A 122 -14.62 -0.63 17.25
CA THR A 122 -15.10 0.45 18.12
C THR A 122 -13.91 1.30 18.57
N ALA A 123 -14.14 2.56 18.95
CA ALA A 123 -13.09 3.47 19.41
C ALA A 123 -12.16 2.76 20.41
N ALA A 124 -10.99 2.35 19.92
CA ALA A 124 -9.94 1.78 20.75
C ALA A 124 -9.38 2.91 21.61
N MET A 125 -9.10 2.65 22.88
CA MET A 125 -8.38 3.63 23.67
C MET A 125 -6.99 3.80 23.07
N ALA A 126 -6.71 4.96 22.44
CA ALA A 126 -5.39 5.30 21.91
C ALA A 126 -4.26 5.09 22.96
N SER A 127 -4.59 5.16 24.25
CA SER A 127 -3.69 4.89 25.37
C SER A 127 -3.24 3.43 25.51
N ALA A 128 -4.01 2.45 25.00
CA ALA A 128 -3.67 1.03 25.11
C ALA A 128 -2.41 0.67 24.31
N ILE A 129 -2.20 1.30 23.15
CA ILE A 129 -1.06 1.06 22.26
C ILE A 129 0.21 1.70 22.83
N ALA A 130 0.10 2.93 23.34
CA ALA A 130 1.21 3.64 23.98
C ALA A 130 1.73 2.94 25.26
N SER A 131 0.94 2.01 25.82
CA SER A 131 1.29 1.27 27.04
C SER A 131 2.03 -0.05 26.79
N GLY A 132 2.30 -0.44 25.53
CA GLY A 132 2.94 -1.72 25.21
C GLY A 132 2.07 -2.95 25.53
N MET A 133 0.75 -2.76 25.60
CA MET A 133 -0.20 -3.81 25.90
C MET A 133 -0.26 -4.86 24.77
N LYS A 134 -0.41 -6.14 25.13
CA LYS A 134 -0.64 -7.20 24.14
C LYS A 134 -1.98 -6.98 23.41
N ASP A 135 -1.95 -7.06 22.09
CA ASP A 135 -3.10 -6.85 21.22
C ASP A 135 -4.06 -8.05 21.13
N ASN A 136 -3.87 -9.06 21.97
CA ASN A 136 -4.82 -10.15 22.17
C ASN A 136 -5.95 -9.80 23.17
N LEU A 137 -5.92 -8.62 23.79
CA LEU A 137 -7.02 -8.06 24.56
C LEU A 137 -8.08 -7.46 23.64
N TYR A 138 -8.67 -8.30 22.79
CA TYR A 138 -9.48 -7.88 21.65
C TYR A 138 -10.57 -6.82 21.94
N PRO A 139 -11.32 -6.87 23.06
CA PRO A 139 -12.29 -5.82 23.38
C PRO A 139 -11.66 -4.43 23.59
N VAL A 140 -10.45 -4.36 24.14
CA VAL A 140 -9.74 -3.08 24.40
C VAL A 140 -9.36 -2.38 23.09
N PHE A 141 -8.99 -3.16 22.08
CA PHE A 141 -8.67 -2.68 20.74
C PHE A 141 -9.89 -2.61 19.82
N GLY A 142 -11.11 -2.76 20.34
CA GLY A 142 -12.33 -2.65 19.55
C GLY A 142 -12.63 -3.82 18.60
N ARG A 143 -12.01 -4.98 18.84
CA ARG A 143 -12.08 -6.21 18.01
C ARG A 143 -12.63 -7.43 18.76
N GLY A 144 -13.45 -7.25 19.79
CA GLY A 144 -13.90 -8.34 20.68
C GLY A 144 -14.59 -9.52 19.98
N LYS A 145 -15.34 -9.26 18.90
CA LYS A 145 -16.10 -10.31 18.17
C LYS A 145 -15.19 -11.10 17.22
N LYS A 146 -15.25 -12.43 17.31
CA LYS A 146 -14.47 -13.34 16.45
C LYS A 146 -14.77 -13.15 14.96
N ASP A 147 -16.04 -13.01 14.61
CA ASP A 147 -16.46 -12.86 13.20
C ASP A 147 -15.89 -11.58 12.57
N ASN A 148 -15.80 -10.49 13.34
CA ASN A 148 -15.19 -9.24 12.86
C ASN A 148 -13.68 -9.36 12.60
N ARG A 149 -12.98 -10.20 13.38
CA ARG A 149 -11.56 -10.50 13.12
C ARG A 149 -11.39 -11.39 11.89
N ALA A 150 -12.28 -12.36 11.70
CA ALA A 150 -12.29 -13.23 10.52
C ALA A 150 -12.58 -12.43 9.23
N GLU A 151 -13.56 -11.52 9.27
CA GLU A 151 -13.89 -10.60 8.19
C GLU A 151 -12.69 -9.72 7.81
N PHE A 152 -12.04 -9.08 8.79
CA PHE A 152 -10.84 -8.28 8.52
C PHE A 152 -9.71 -9.09 7.86
N LYS A 153 -9.46 -10.34 8.31
CA LYS A 153 -8.47 -11.21 7.67
C LYS A 153 -8.87 -11.56 6.22
N ALA A 154 -10.15 -11.78 5.96
CA ALA A 154 -10.66 -12.06 4.62
C ALA A 154 -10.54 -10.85 3.68
N GLU A 155 -10.94 -9.67 4.13
CA GLU A 155 -10.84 -8.42 3.37
C GLU A 155 -9.38 -8.01 3.11
N LEU A 156 -8.49 -8.21 4.10
CA LEU A 156 -7.05 -8.00 3.93
C LEU A 156 -6.50 -8.91 2.82
N ALA A 157 -6.86 -10.19 2.83
CA ALA A 157 -6.46 -11.13 1.78
C ALA A 157 -7.03 -10.71 0.41
N GLU A 158 -8.27 -10.25 0.35
CA GLU A 158 -8.89 -9.73 -0.88
C GLU A 158 -8.18 -8.49 -1.41
N MET A 159 -7.84 -7.53 -0.54
CA MET A 159 -7.07 -6.33 -0.90
C MET A 159 -5.71 -6.71 -1.48
N VAL A 160 -4.96 -7.57 -0.79
CA VAL A 160 -3.62 -8.01 -1.24
C VAL A 160 -3.74 -8.75 -2.58
N ASN A 161 -4.71 -9.65 -2.74
CA ASN A 161 -4.91 -10.39 -3.98
C ASN A 161 -5.30 -9.47 -5.15
N THR A 162 -6.19 -8.51 -4.90
CA THR A 162 -6.66 -7.55 -5.93
C THR A 162 -5.53 -6.65 -6.40
N LEU A 163 -4.69 -6.20 -5.47
CA LEU A 163 -3.62 -5.23 -5.72
C LEU A 163 -2.25 -5.88 -5.97
N TYR A 164 -2.14 -7.22 -5.92
CA TYR A 164 -0.89 -7.97 -5.99
C TYR A 164 -0.03 -7.60 -7.21
N ASN A 165 -0.68 -7.35 -8.34
CA ASN A 165 -0.01 -7.08 -9.60
C ASN A 165 0.37 -5.60 -9.80
N CYS A 166 0.07 -4.69 -8.86
CA CYS A 166 0.47 -3.28 -8.92
C CYS A 166 1.97 -3.15 -8.61
N PRO A 167 2.85 -2.86 -9.59
CA PRO A 167 4.29 -2.84 -9.36
C PRO A 167 4.74 -1.78 -8.35
N SER A 168 4.01 -0.67 -8.21
CA SER A 168 4.32 0.43 -7.31
C SER A 168 4.19 0.09 -5.82
N ILE A 169 3.41 -0.91 -5.45
CA ILE A 169 3.18 -1.25 -4.05
C ILE A 169 4.45 -1.88 -3.47
N ALA A 170 5.06 -1.14 -2.54
CA ALA A 170 6.31 -1.49 -1.90
C ALA A 170 6.11 -2.05 -0.48
N MET A 171 4.96 -1.76 0.14
CA MET A 171 4.66 -2.17 1.51
C MET A 171 3.15 -2.29 1.73
N TRP A 172 2.74 -3.32 2.46
CA TRP A 172 1.39 -3.47 3.00
C TRP A 172 1.40 -3.03 4.46
N VAL A 173 0.51 -2.13 4.83
CA VAL A 173 0.37 -1.63 6.20
C VAL A 173 -0.95 -2.15 6.75
N ILE A 174 -0.89 -3.05 7.72
CA ILE A 174 -2.09 -3.75 8.22
C ILE A 174 -2.86 -2.89 9.22
N PHE A 175 -2.15 -2.20 10.11
CA PHE A 175 -2.75 -1.41 11.18
C PHE A 175 -2.16 0.01 11.24
N ASN A 176 -3.03 0.98 11.49
CA ASN A 176 -2.71 2.37 11.74
C ASN A 176 -3.09 2.72 13.19
N GLU A 177 -2.14 3.21 13.97
CA GLU A 177 -2.37 3.73 15.34
C GLU A 177 -3.20 2.78 16.21
N GLY A 178 -2.99 1.47 16.02
CA GLY A 178 -3.68 0.35 16.67
C GLY A 178 -5.21 0.34 16.55
N TRP A 179 -5.77 1.04 15.55
CA TRP A 179 -7.20 1.04 15.28
C TRP A 179 -7.67 -0.35 14.89
N GLY A 180 -8.39 -1.00 15.79
CA GLY A 180 -8.85 -2.36 15.53
C GLY A 180 -7.69 -3.35 15.42
N GLN A 181 -6.55 -3.11 16.07
CA GLN A 181 -5.40 -4.00 16.03
C GLN A 181 -5.66 -5.29 16.82
N PHE A 182 -5.20 -6.41 16.29
CA PHE A 182 -5.22 -7.71 16.95
C PHE A 182 -4.18 -8.64 16.35
N ASP A 183 -3.58 -9.48 17.20
CA ASP A 183 -2.64 -10.54 16.79
C ASP A 183 -1.58 -10.07 15.76
N SER A 184 -1.07 -8.84 15.89
CA SER A 184 -0.33 -8.16 14.82
C SER A 184 0.92 -8.91 14.38
N ALA A 185 1.63 -9.55 15.31
CA ALA A 185 2.79 -10.37 14.98
C ALA A 185 2.44 -11.52 14.02
N GLU A 186 1.28 -12.18 14.20
CA GLU A 186 0.81 -13.24 13.29
C GLU A 186 0.37 -12.67 11.94
N MET A 187 -0.15 -11.43 11.92
CA MET A 187 -0.63 -10.83 10.68
C MET A 187 0.48 -10.34 9.76
N TYR A 188 1.69 -10.08 10.28
CA TYR A 188 2.84 -9.65 9.49
C TYR A 188 3.67 -10.82 8.91
N ASP A 189 3.42 -12.04 9.36
CA ASP A 189 4.07 -13.28 8.87
C ASP A 189 3.42 -13.80 7.57
#